data_AF-A0A8C5N3K1-F1
#
_entry.id   AF-A0A8C5N3K1-F1
#
_cell.length_a   1.000
_cell.length_b   1.000
_cell.length_c   1.000
_cell.angle_alpha   90.00
_cell.angle_beta   90.00
_cell.angle_gamma   90.00
#
_symmetry.space_group_name_H-M   'P 1'
#
loop_
_entity.id
_entity.type
_entity.pdbx_description
1 polymer ?
#
loop_
_entity_poly.entity_id
_entity_poly.type
_entity_poly.pdbx_seq_one_letter_code
_entity_poly.pdbx_strand_id
1 'polypeptide(L)'
;MELYYSAALFLRLSDWCMSPPHKLWVPIEQKSLRIPITSLLWQTAPPPELITLCTPSLFPTLLKWRALRKSLSLSTHPSPLLPITFNPLFPAGMSNDFLPTLVEGPYLPLYKCLVDSKPIPKLLLLQDESATSISDYRYYQLRHFIALLGHPTSLRQDESPFETLCTADPHQPHMLSTIYGTLLDASAPLLPLYATRWSREMGDLIPEDKWDMIFQIAAHSSRSLHVQQSHYKFLSRWYLTPSRLHKMYPTSDVLCWRCKKEPGTYLHIWWECSHIRTYWTSIFTKISEIMGLDLLPSPQVALFHLLPLSPVTYRKSLAIHLFNKAKSLIPRHWRSAHTPTITEWIKAVDNIREIEEMYFSIDNNYDKYFATWYRWTDYLSKRPCQPLTPGSKDTSR
;
A
#
# COMPACT_ATOMS: atom_id res chain seq x y z
N MET A 1 -12.86 5.49 1.60
CA MET A 1 -13.85 6.14 2.48
C MET A 1 -13.84 5.58 3.91
N GLU A 2 -13.73 4.26 4.10
CA GLU A 2 -13.74 3.65 5.45
C GLU A 2 -12.61 4.15 6.37
N LEU A 3 -11.38 4.31 5.86
CA LEU A 3 -10.25 4.82 6.65
C LEU A 3 -10.42 6.29 7.06
N TYR A 4 -11.06 7.11 6.22
CA TYR A 4 -11.35 8.51 6.56
C TYR A 4 -12.42 8.62 7.66
N TYR A 5 -13.47 7.80 7.57
CA TYR A 5 -14.46 7.68 8.64
C TYR A 5 -13.81 7.20 9.95
N SER A 6 -12.88 6.25 9.85
CA SER A 6 -12.09 5.77 10.98
C SER A 6 -11.24 6.90 11.57
N ALA A 7 -10.54 7.68 10.74
CA ALA A 7 -9.76 8.83 11.19
C ALA A 7 -10.61 9.88 11.92
N ALA A 8 -11.85 10.14 11.46
CA ALA A 8 -12.78 11.04 12.15
C ALA A 8 -13.24 10.48 13.51
N LEU A 9 -13.45 9.16 13.59
CA LEU A 9 -13.72 8.48 14.86
C LEU A 9 -12.52 8.59 15.81
N PHE A 10 -11.30 8.49 15.29
CA PHE A 10 -10.07 8.66 16.06
C PHE A 10 -9.88 10.06 16.61
N LEU A 11 -10.17 11.09 15.81
CA LEU A 11 -10.12 12.47 16.27
C LEU A 11 -11.07 12.70 17.47
N ARG A 12 -12.21 12.01 17.49
CA ARG A 12 -13.09 12.02 18.65
C ARG A 12 -12.48 11.31 19.86
N LEU A 13 -11.72 10.23 19.67
CA LEU A 13 -11.04 9.52 20.75
C LEU A 13 -9.87 10.32 21.32
N SER A 14 -9.16 11.11 20.51
CA SER A 14 -8.10 11.99 21.02
C SER A 14 -8.64 13.05 21.99
N ASP A 15 -9.90 13.49 21.83
CA ASP A 15 -10.56 14.38 22.80
C ASP A 15 -10.73 13.70 24.19
N TRP A 16 -10.76 12.37 24.27
CA TRP A 16 -10.77 11.65 25.56
C TRP A 16 -9.44 11.74 26.28
N CYS A 17 -8.32 11.77 25.53
CA CYS A 17 -6.96 11.77 26.07
C CYS A 17 -6.51 13.12 26.64
N MET A 18 -7.26 14.20 26.38
CA MET A 18 -6.93 15.55 26.83
C MET A 18 -7.27 15.82 28.31
N SER A 19 -6.38 16.54 28.99
CA SER A 19 -6.63 17.10 30.31
C SER A 19 -6.06 18.53 30.38
N PRO A 20 -6.90 19.58 30.55
CA PRO A 20 -8.35 19.55 30.68
C PRO A 20 -9.08 19.28 29.35
N PRO A 21 -10.29 18.68 29.38
CA PRO A 21 -11.07 18.43 28.16
C PRO A 21 -11.61 19.75 27.58
N HIS A 22 -11.31 20.02 26.31
CA HIS A 22 -11.80 21.22 25.63
C HIS A 22 -13.29 21.09 25.20
N LYS A 23 -13.77 19.87 24.91
CA LYS A 23 -15.14 19.63 24.46
C LYS A 23 -16.10 19.32 25.61
N LEU A 24 -17.26 19.97 25.60
CA LEU A 24 -18.29 19.88 26.65
C LEU A 24 -18.91 18.48 26.83
N TRP A 25 -18.88 17.64 25.79
CA TRP A 25 -19.46 16.30 25.85
C TRP A 25 -18.56 15.29 26.59
N VAL A 26 -17.25 15.52 26.65
CA VAL A 26 -16.29 14.63 27.34
C VAL A 26 -16.55 14.58 28.85
N PRO A 27 -16.74 15.71 29.57
CA PRO A 27 -17.15 15.70 30.97
C PRO A 27 -18.50 15.02 31.23
N ILE A 28 -19.45 15.09 30.28
CA ILE A 28 -20.77 14.47 30.40
C ILE A 28 -20.64 12.94 30.32
N GLU A 29 -19.84 12.45 29.37
CA GLU A 29 -19.52 11.03 29.26
C GLU A 29 -18.73 10.55 30.49
N GLN A 30 -17.75 11.33 30.97
CA GLN A 30 -16.98 11.02 32.18
C GLN A 30 -17.85 10.90 33.43
N LYS A 31 -18.86 11.75 33.61
CA LYS A 31 -19.79 11.67 34.76
C LYS A 31 -20.61 10.39 34.79
N SER A 32 -20.79 9.76 33.64
CA SER A 32 -21.50 8.48 33.53
C SER A 32 -20.62 7.28 33.91
N LEU A 33 -19.32 7.51 34.15
CA LEU A 33 -18.32 6.49 34.39
C LEU A 33 -17.65 6.66 35.75
N ARG A 34 -17.37 5.53 36.41
CA ARG A 34 -16.58 5.48 37.65
C ARG A 34 -15.07 5.52 37.40
N ILE A 35 -14.65 5.26 36.17
CA ILE A 35 -13.26 5.16 35.73
C ILE A 35 -12.99 6.32 34.75
N PRO A 36 -11.77 6.90 34.70
CA PRO A 36 -11.39 7.87 33.68
C PRO A 36 -11.61 7.32 32.27
N ILE A 37 -12.24 8.11 31.40
CA ILE A 37 -12.63 7.73 30.04
C ILE A 37 -11.42 7.33 29.17
N THR A 38 -10.26 7.94 29.42
CA THR A 38 -8.96 7.57 28.83
C THR A 38 -8.59 6.12 29.06
N SER A 39 -8.94 5.58 30.23
CA SER A 39 -8.58 4.22 30.64
C SER A 39 -9.28 3.16 29.79
N LEU A 40 -10.46 3.48 29.25
CA LEU A 40 -11.25 2.55 28.45
C LEU A 40 -10.58 2.19 27.12
N LEU A 41 -9.73 3.08 26.59
CA LEU A 41 -9.00 2.87 25.33
C LEU A 41 -7.99 1.72 25.41
N TRP A 42 -7.41 1.52 26.60
CA TRP A 42 -6.25 0.65 26.80
C TRP A 42 -6.61 -0.69 27.47
N GLN A 43 -7.83 -0.82 27.98
CA GLN A 43 -8.35 -2.06 28.58
C GLN A 43 -8.68 -3.13 27.53
N THR A 44 -8.41 -4.39 27.89
CA THR A 44 -8.64 -5.58 27.04
C THR A 44 -10.12 -5.91 26.85
N ALA A 45 -10.97 -5.66 27.86
CA ALA A 45 -12.41 -5.89 27.84
C ALA A 45 -13.19 -4.63 28.25
N PRO A 46 -14.42 -4.41 27.75
CA PRO A 46 -15.27 -3.32 28.25
C PRO A 46 -15.74 -3.66 29.68
N PRO A 47 -15.79 -2.68 30.60
CA PRO A 47 -16.49 -2.86 31.86
C PRO A 47 -17.93 -3.33 31.62
N PRO A 48 -18.46 -4.26 32.43
CA PRO A 48 -19.85 -4.71 32.29
C PRO A 48 -20.85 -3.54 32.45
N GLU A 49 -20.49 -2.52 33.23
CA GLU A 49 -21.27 -1.29 33.44
C GLU A 49 -21.48 -0.51 32.12
N LEU A 50 -20.55 -0.58 31.15
CA LEU A 50 -20.71 0.11 29.85
C LEU A 50 -21.84 -0.46 29.01
N ILE A 51 -22.16 -1.75 29.17
CA ILE A 51 -23.23 -2.42 28.43
C ILE A 51 -24.59 -1.93 28.93
N THR A 52 -24.67 -1.56 30.21
CA THR A 52 -25.89 -1.05 30.87
C THR A 52 -26.08 0.46 30.72
N LEU A 53 -25.03 1.21 30.40
CA LEU A 53 -25.07 2.67 30.25
C LEU A 53 -25.58 3.06 28.85
N CYS A 54 -26.77 3.66 28.78
CA CYS A 54 -27.41 4.15 27.56
C CYS A 54 -26.75 5.42 26.96
N THR A 55 -25.42 5.53 26.98
CA THR A 55 -24.75 6.60 26.22
C THR A 55 -24.71 6.18 24.74
N PRO A 56 -25.44 6.86 23.84
CA PRO A 56 -25.69 6.39 22.48
C PRO A 56 -24.43 6.32 21.61
N SER A 57 -23.33 6.91 22.04
CA SER A 57 -22.14 7.10 21.22
C SER A 57 -20.84 6.56 21.83
N LEU A 58 -20.75 6.37 23.15
CA LEU A 58 -19.53 5.88 23.79
C LEU A 58 -19.25 4.40 23.47
N PHE A 59 -20.25 3.53 23.67
CA PHE A 59 -20.10 2.09 23.44
C PHE A 59 -19.81 1.74 21.97
N PRO A 60 -20.56 2.27 20.98
CA PRO A 60 -20.24 2.02 19.56
C PRO A 60 -18.85 2.52 19.14
N THR A 61 -18.41 3.66 19.69
CA THR A 61 -17.09 4.23 19.38
C THR A 61 -15.97 3.34 19.92
N LEU A 62 -16.10 2.83 21.14
CA LEU A 62 -15.15 1.87 21.73
C LEU A 62 -15.08 0.53 20.98
N LEU A 63 -16.22 0.00 20.55
CA LEU A 63 -16.23 -1.24 19.75
C LEU A 63 -15.51 -1.05 18.42
N LYS A 64 -15.80 0.05 17.70
CA LYS A 64 -15.12 0.37 16.45
C LYS A 64 -13.62 0.58 16.65
N TRP A 65 -13.22 1.29 17.70
CA TRP A 65 -11.82 1.46 18.08
C TRP A 65 -11.11 0.11 18.23
N ARG A 66 -11.68 -0.81 19.01
CA ARG A 66 -11.07 -2.13 19.25
C ARG A 66 -10.98 -2.97 17.99
N ALA A 67 -12.01 -2.94 17.14
CA ALA A 67 -11.97 -3.61 15.86
C ALA A 67 -10.83 -3.08 14.98
N LEU A 68 -10.68 -1.76 14.89
CA LEU A 68 -9.62 -1.09 14.13
C LEU A 68 -8.23 -1.38 14.69
N ARG A 69 -8.06 -1.32 16.01
CA ARG A 69 -6.79 -1.65 16.69
C ARG A 69 -6.34 -3.07 16.35
N LYS A 70 -7.27 -4.03 16.33
CA LYS A 70 -6.98 -5.43 16.00
C LYS A 70 -6.69 -5.62 14.51
N SER A 71 -7.44 -4.97 13.61
CA SER A 71 -7.27 -5.15 12.17
C SER A 71 -6.01 -4.52 11.61
N LEU A 72 -5.59 -3.38 12.17
CA LEU A 72 -4.44 -2.60 11.69
C LEU A 72 -3.19 -2.77 12.58
N SER A 73 -3.25 -3.62 13.61
CA SER A 73 -2.14 -3.85 14.56
C SER A 73 -1.51 -2.56 15.11
N LEU A 74 -2.32 -1.51 15.32
CA LEU A 74 -1.86 -0.14 15.64
C LEU A 74 -1.07 -0.03 16.96
N SER A 75 -1.34 -0.92 17.91
CA SER A 75 -0.57 -1.05 19.15
C SER A 75 -0.67 -2.46 19.71
N THR A 76 0.46 -3.00 20.16
CA THR A 76 0.50 -4.26 20.90
C THR A 76 0.04 -4.03 22.34
N HIS A 77 -0.56 -5.06 22.95
CA HIS A 77 -0.91 -5.03 24.37
C HIS A 77 0.26 -5.57 25.21
N PRO A 78 0.56 -4.97 26.37
CA PRO A 78 -0.03 -3.76 26.94
C PRO A 78 0.51 -2.46 26.30
N SER A 79 -0.32 -1.42 26.26
CA SER A 79 0.10 -0.08 25.81
C SER A 79 0.91 0.63 26.92
N PRO A 80 1.96 1.41 26.58
CA PRO A 80 2.68 2.27 27.52
C PRO A 80 1.75 3.26 28.26
N LEU A 81 0.66 3.68 27.61
CA LEU A 81 -0.32 4.63 28.15
C LEU A 81 -1.40 3.98 29.03
N LEU A 82 -1.31 2.67 29.32
CA LEU A 82 -2.26 1.99 30.20
C LEU A 82 -2.24 2.64 31.59
N PRO A 83 -3.38 3.17 32.09
CA PRO A 83 -3.41 3.72 33.44
C PRO A 83 -3.33 2.60 34.48
N ILE A 84 -2.51 2.80 35.49
CA ILE A 84 -2.39 1.91 36.66
C ILE A 84 -3.45 2.28 37.71
N THR A 85 -3.67 3.58 37.89
CA THR A 85 -4.76 4.13 38.70
C THR A 85 -6.10 3.93 38.00
N PHE A 86 -7.14 3.60 38.76
CA PHE A 86 -8.49 3.32 38.23
C PHE A 86 -8.54 2.19 37.19
N ASN A 87 -7.63 1.22 37.28
CA ASN A 87 -7.61 0.08 36.38
C ASN A 87 -8.39 -1.10 36.98
N PRO A 88 -9.46 -1.60 36.33
CA PRO A 88 -10.21 -2.75 36.84
C PRO A 88 -9.38 -4.05 36.85
N LEU A 89 -8.30 -4.13 36.05
CA LEU A 89 -7.36 -5.25 36.08
C LEU A 89 -6.41 -5.18 37.29
N PHE A 90 -6.34 -4.03 37.97
CA PHE A 90 -5.57 -3.81 39.19
C PHE A 90 -6.47 -3.28 40.32
N PRO A 91 -7.16 -4.18 41.07
CA PRO A 91 -8.10 -3.78 42.11
C PRO A 91 -7.54 -2.82 43.16
N ALA A 92 -6.23 -2.94 43.46
CA ALA A 92 -5.56 -2.05 44.41
C ALA A 92 -5.44 -0.59 43.90
N GLY A 93 -5.44 -0.37 42.58
CA GLY A 93 -5.46 0.96 41.96
C GLY A 93 -6.85 1.60 41.87
N MET A 94 -7.91 0.87 42.25
CA MET A 94 -9.27 1.40 42.41
C MET A 94 -9.52 1.98 43.82
N SER A 95 -8.58 1.80 44.75
CA SER A 95 -8.65 2.33 46.11
C SER A 95 -8.23 3.80 46.14
N ASN A 96 -9.02 4.64 46.80
CA ASN A 96 -8.75 6.08 46.96
C ASN A 96 -7.40 6.39 47.63
N ASP A 97 -6.85 5.43 48.38
CA ASP A 97 -5.61 5.59 49.14
C ASP A 97 -4.34 5.49 48.28
N PHE A 98 -4.46 5.11 47.00
CA PHE A 98 -3.32 5.01 46.07
C PHE A 98 -2.93 6.38 45.47
N LEU A 99 -3.78 7.40 45.64
CA LEU A 99 -3.85 8.56 44.74
C LEU A 99 -3.14 9.87 45.13
N PRO A 100 -2.82 10.22 46.40
CA PRO A 100 -2.33 11.59 46.64
C PRO A 100 -0.86 11.85 46.30
N THR A 101 -0.01 10.83 46.15
CA THR A 101 1.46 11.01 46.27
C THR A 101 2.28 10.74 45.01
N LEU A 102 1.66 10.31 43.91
CA LEU A 102 2.36 9.84 42.71
C LEU A 102 1.95 10.52 41.41
N VAL A 103 0.96 11.44 41.42
CA VAL A 103 0.30 11.88 40.18
C VAL A 103 0.26 13.40 40.05
N GLU A 104 1.12 13.96 39.19
CA GLU A 104 0.96 15.31 38.64
C GLU A 104 -0.08 15.32 37.48
N GLY A 105 -1.27 14.74 37.67
CA GLY A 105 -2.24 14.58 36.58
C GLY A 105 -3.46 13.69 36.90
N PRO A 106 -4.31 13.39 35.90
CA PRO A 106 -5.56 12.63 36.10
C PRO A 106 -5.37 11.11 36.28
N TYR A 107 -4.25 10.55 35.82
CA TYR A 107 -3.91 9.12 35.99
C TYR A 107 -2.39 8.88 35.87
N LEU A 108 -1.92 7.74 36.41
CA LEU A 108 -0.52 7.29 36.31
C LEU A 108 -0.37 6.27 35.16
N PRO A 109 0.29 6.62 34.04
CA PRO A 109 0.51 5.70 32.92
C PRO A 109 1.59 4.65 33.23
N LEU A 110 1.50 3.48 32.57
CA LEU A 110 2.37 2.33 32.79
C LEU A 110 3.85 2.63 32.49
N TYR A 111 4.16 3.38 31.44
CA TYR A 111 5.54 3.70 31.07
C TYR A 111 6.29 4.46 32.17
N LYS A 112 5.61 5.32 32.94
CA LYS A 112 6.18 6.03 34.10
C LYS A 112 6.48 5.12 35.28
N CYS A 113 6.01 3.87 35.27
CA CYS A 113 6.28 2.87 36.31
C CYS A 113 7.31 1.83 35.88
N LEU A 114 7.94 2.01 34.71
CA LEU A 114 8.94 1.11 34.15
C LEU A 114 10.29 1.83 33.96
N VAL A 115 11.39 1.13 34.26
CA VAL A 115 12.77 1.43 33.84
C VAL A 115 13.34 0.16 33.21
N ASP A 116 13.84 0.23 31.97
CA ASP A 116 14.36 -0.92 31.20
C ASP A 116 13.38 -2.11 31.16
N SER A 117 12.10 -1.82 30.93
CA SER A 117 10.99 -2.79 30.93
C SER A 117 10.80 -3.58 32.23
N LYS A 118 11.35 -3.07 33.33
CA LYS A 118 11.21 -3.61 34.69
C LYS A 118 10.52 -2.59 35.59
N PRO A 119 9.82 -3.04 36.65
CA PRO A 119 9.19 -2.12 37.60
C PRO A 119 10.25 -1.21 38.25
N ILE A 120 9.96 0.08 38.34
CA ILE A 120 10.86 1.07 38.94
C ILE A 120 11.16 0.69 40.40
N PRO A 121 12.41 0.81 40.86
CA PRO A 121 12.76 0.67 42.27
C PRO A 121 11.93 1.62 43.14
N LYS A 122 11.42 1.14 44.29
CA LYS A 122 10.59 1.93 45.23
C LYS A 122 11.15 3.33 45.52
N LEU A 123 12.47 3.42 45.61
CA LEU A 123 13.21 4.64 45.94
C LEU A 123 13.13 5.73 44.85
N LEU A 124 12.91 5.35 43.60
CA LEU A 124 12.85 6.25 42.43
C LEU A 124 11.42 6.64 42.04
N LEU A 125 10.41 6.02 42.66
CA LEU A 125 9.00 6.37 42.48
C LEU A 125 8.63 7.67 43.22
N LEU A 126 9.42 8.10 44.20
CA LEU A 126 9.24 9.33 44.96
C LEU A 126 10.19 10.39 44.39
N GLN A 127 9.74 11.15 43.38
CA GLN A 127 10.55 12.23 42.81
C GLN A 127 10.41 13.56 43.59
N ASP A 128 9.41 13.68 44.47
CA ASP A 128 9.17 14.90 45.26
C ASP A 128 9.25 14.65 46.77
N GLU A 129 9.95 15.54 47.48
CA GLU A 129 10.13 15.53 48.94
C GLU A 129 8.82 15.70 49.74
N SER A 130 7.68 15.88 49.07
CA SER A 130 6.36 16.11 49.66
C SER A 130 5.45 14.87 49.69
N ALA A 131 5.88 13.73 49.12
CA ALA A 131 5.08 12.52 49.04
C ALA A 131 5.11 11.71 50.35
N THR A 132 3.95 11.55 51.00
CA THR A 132 3.78 10.55 52.08
C THR A 132 4.09 9.14 51.56
N SER A 133 4.91 8.43 52.33
CA SER A 133 5.51 7.14 51.97
C SER A 133 4.52 6.14 51.35
N ILE A 134 4.79 5.64 50.15
CA ILE A 134 4.10 4.45 49.62
C ILE A 134 4.44 3.26 50.53
N SER A 135 3.43 2.57 51.06
CA SER A 135 3.65 1.38 51.87
C SER A 135 4.28 0.25 51.04
N ASP A 136 5.16 -0.54 51.67
CA ASP A 136 5.83 -1.67 50.99
C ASP A 136 4.83 -2.62 50.34
N TYR A 137 3.71 -2.88 51.01
CA TYR A 137 2.63 -3.70 50.50
C TYR A 137 2.08 -3.21 49.15
N ARG A 138 1.83 -1.91 49.01
CA ARG A 138 1.31 -1.30 47.77
C ARG A 138 2.35 -1.36 46.64
N TYR A 139 3.62 -1.18 46.96
CA TYR A 139 4.71 -1.33 46.00
C TYR A 139 4.82 -2.78 45.49
N TYR A 140 4.70 -3.78 46.37
CA TYR A 140 4.69 -5.18 45.95
C TYR A 140 3.46 -5.54 45.12
N GLN A 141 2.29 -4.97 45.42
CA GLN A 141 1.09 -5.13 44.59
C GLN A 141 1.31 -4.58 43.16
N LEU A 142 1.90 -3.39 43.03
CA LEU A 142 2.24 -2.79 41.74
C LEU A 142 3.22 -3.67 40.95
N ARG A 143 4.29 -4.11 41.61
CA ARG A 143 5.30 -4.98 41.01
C ARG A 143 4.70 -6.32 40.56
N HIS A 144 3.81 -6.91 41.36
CA HIS A 144 3.11 -8.14 41.02
C HIS A 144 2.20 -7.93 39.81
N PHE A 145 1.47 -6.82 39.75
CA PHE A 145 0.63 -6.48 38.61
C PHE A 145 1.43 -6.28 37.31
N ILE A 146 2.56 -5.57 37.38
CA ILE A 146 3.47 -5.41 36.23
C ILE A 146 4.00 -6.76 35.74
N ALA A 147 4.33 -7.68 36.66
CA ALA A 147 4.73 -9.04 36.31
C ALA A 147 3.60 -9.88 35.67
N LEU A 148 2.35 -9.62 36.04
CA LEU A 148 1.17 -10.27 35.43
C LEU A 148 0.83 -9.73 34.03
N LEU A 149 1.19 -8.49 33.72
CA LEU A 149 0.91 -7.86 32.42
C LEU A 149 1.75 -8.44 31.26
N GLY A 150 2.86 -9.13 31.55
CA GLY A 150 3.65 -9.85 30.55
C GLY A 150 5.13 -10.00 30.89
N HIS A 151 5.86 -10.67 30.00
CA HIS A 151 7.33 -10.73 30.06
C HIS A 151 7.93 -9.33 29.83
N PRO A 152 9.09 -9.00 30.44
CA PRO A 152 9.71 -7.68 30.31
C PRO A 152 9.94 -7.27 28.84
N THR A 153 10.23 -8.21 27.94
CA THR A 153 10.35 -7.95 26.49
C THR A 153 9.06 -7.50 25.80
N SER A 154 7.89 -7.67 26.43
CA SER A 154 6.59 -7.21 25.93
C SER A 154 6.18 -5.84 26.46
N LEU A 155 6.84 -5.34 27.51
CA LEU A 155 6.57 -4.05 28.13
C LEU A 155 7.43 -2.98 27.46
N ARG A 156 6.79 -2.09 26.70
CA ARG A 156 7.44 -1.00 25.97
C ARG A 156 7.40 0.28 26.78
N GLN A 157 8.49 1.05 26.74
CA GLN A 157 8.52 2.44 27.18
C GLN A 157 8.28 3.39 26.01
N ASP A 158 8.80 3.05 24.83
CA ASP A 158 8.65 3.87 23.63
C ASP A 158 7.20 3.85 23.13
N GLU A 159 6.68 5.05 22.89
CA GLU A 159 5.36 5.25 22.31
C GLU A 159 5.38 4.89 20.82
N SER A 160 4.39 4.12 20.37
CA SER A 160 4.15 3.95 18.94
C SER A 160 3.70 5.27 18.30
N PRO A 161 3.81 5.43 16.96
CA PRO A 161 3.32 6.62 16.26
C PRO A 161 1.84 6.91 16.59
N PHE A 162 1.08 5.85 16.87
CA PHE A 162 -0.30 5.93 17.31
C PHE A 162 -0.46 6.42 18.76
N GLU A 163 0.41 5.98 19.67
CA GLU A 163 0.38 6.40 21.08
C GLU A 163 0.80 7.88 21.22
N THR A 164 1.76 8.34 20.41
CA THR A 164 2.14 9.76 20.32
C THR A 164 1.01 10.64 19.78
N LEU A 165 0.15 10.13 18.89
CA LEU A 165 -1.05 10.86 18.46
C LEU A 165 -2.11 10.99 19.58
N CYS A 166 -2.10 10.09 20.57
CA CYS A 166 -3.01 10.16 21.72
C CYS A 166 -2.54 11.18 22.76
N THR A 167 -1.25 11.51 22.80
CA THR A 167 -0.66 12.53 23.69
C THR A 167 -0.54 13.90 23.03
N ALA A 168 -0.67 13.98 21.70
CA ALA A 168 -0.69 15.22 20.93
C ALA A 168 -2.00 16.02 21.12
N ASP A 169 -1.92 17.35 20.91
CA ASP A 169 -3.09 18.23 20.97
C ASP A 169 -4.02 18.01 19.75
N PRO A 170 -5.26 17.51 19.93
CA PRO A 170 -6.19 17.22 18.86
C PRO A 170 -6.64 18.45 18.05
N HIS A 171 -6.36 19.67 18.55
CA HIS A 171 -6.73 20.92 17.89
C HIS A 171 -5.60 21.52 17.05
N GLN A 172 -4.48 20.82 16.90
CA GLN A 172 -3.47 21.20 15.92
C GLN A 172 -4.07 21.20 14.50
N PRO A 173 -3.65 22.17 13.65
CA PRO A 173 -4.10 22.21 12.27
C PRO A 173 -3.78 20.88 11.58
N HIS A 174 -4.72 20.39 10.77
CA HIS A 174 -4.59 19.17 9.99
C HIS A 174 -4.51 17.85 10.78
N MET A 175 -4.87 17.81 12.06
CA MET A 175 -4.84 16.58 12.88
C MET A 175 -5.59 15.40 12.23
N LEU A 176 -6.77 15.64 11.65
CA LEU A 176 -7.51 14.61 10.90
C LEU A 176 -6.70 14.03 9.73
N SER A 177 -5.95 14.87 9.03
CA SER A 177 -5.09 14.44 7.93
C SER A 177 -3.88 13.65 8.43
N THR A 178 -3.31 14.05 9.56
CA THR A 178 -2.21 13.33 10.22
C THR A 178 -2.65 11.94 10.67
N ILE A 179 -3.81 11.85 11.34
CA ILE A 179 -4.42 10.58 11.73
C ILE A 179 -4.73 9.74 10.49
N TYR A 180 -5.32 10.34 9.45
CA TYR A 180 -5.61 9.61 8.22
C TYR A 180 -4.34 9.07 7.55
N GLY A 181 -3.25 9.86 7.51
CA GLY A 181 -1.94 9.43 6.99
C GLY A 181 -1.36 8.26 7.78
N THR A 182 -1.34 8.34 9.11
CA THR A 182 -0.85 7.23 9.94
C THR A 182 -1.69 5.96 9.82
N LEU A 183 -3.02 6.09 9.67
CA LEU A 183 -3.88 4.94 9.38
C LEU A 183 -3.65 4.41 7.96
N LEU A 184 -3.39 5.28 7.00
CA LEU A 184 -3.06 4.89 5.63
C LEU A 184 -1.76 4.08 5.61
N ASP A 185 -0.74 4.54 6.33
CA ASP A 185 0.57 3.89 6.45
C ASP A 185 0.48 2.57 7.24
N ALA A 186 -0.30 2.54 8.32
CA ALA A 186 -0.57 1.29 9.04
C ALA A 186 -1.43 0.31 8.23
N SER A 187 -2.27 0.83 7.33
CA SER A 187 -3.02 0.05 6.35
C SER A 187 -2.25 -0.17 5.05
N ALA A 188 -0.98 0.27 4.98
CA ALA A 188 -0.21 0.30 3.74
C ALA A 188 -0.40 -1.04 3.05
N PRO A 189 -0.93 -1.02 1.81
CA PRO A 189 -1.38 -2.25 1.20
C PRO A 189 -0.14 -3.13 1.06
N LEU A 190 -0.17 -4.30 1.71
CA LEU A 190 0.55 -5.45 1.20
C LEU A 190 0.36 -5.43 -0.31
N LEU A 191 1.46 -5.43 -1.07
CA LEU A 191 1.46 -5.37 -2.53
C LEU A 191 0.23 -6.13 -3.07
N PRO A 192 -0.58 -5.52 -3.96
CA PRO A 192 -1.81 -6.14 -4.42
C PRO A 192 -1.57 -7.60 -4.81
N LEU A 193 -2.51 -8.51 -4.54
CA LEU A 193 -2.27 -9.96 -4.72
C LEU A 193 -1.69 -10.34 -6.09
N TYR A 194 -2.02 -9.58 -7.15
CA TYR A 194 -1.44 -9.78 -8.48
C TYR A 194 0.05 -9.41 -8.56
N ALA A 195 0.50 -8.37 -7.86
CA ALA A 195 1.90 -7.97 -7.75
C ALA A 195 2.72 -9.02 -6.99
N THR A 196 2.18 -9.58 -5.90
CA THR A 196 2.81 -10.73 -5.21
C THR A 196 2.94 -11.94 -6.12
N ARG A 197 1.91 -12.23 -6.94
CA ARG A 197 1.95 -13.32 -7.93
C ARG A 197 2.99 -13.07 -9.04
N TRP A 198 3.12 -11.83 -9.49
CA TRP A 198 4.17 -11.46 -10.43
C TRP A 198 5.56 -11.65 -9.83
N SER A 199 5.77 -11.18 -8.61
CA SER A 199 7.04 -11.34 -7.89
C SER A 199 7.40 -12.82 -7.71
N ARG A 200 6.40 -13.69 -7.45
CA ARG A 200 6.63 -15.14 -7.37
C ARG A 200 7.04 -15.77 -8.71
N GLU A 201 6.43 -15.37 -9.82
CA GLU A 201 6.74 -15.95 -11.14
C GLU A 201 8.03 -15.38 -11.75
N MET A 202 8.32 -14.12 -11.46
CA MET A 202 9.52 -13.42 -11.93
C MET A 202 10.72 -13.62 -10.99
N GLY A 203 10.49 -14.16 -9.78
CA GLY A 203 11.50 -14.22 -8.72
C GLY A 203 12.00 -12.84 -8.32
N ASP A 204 13.30 -12.72 -8.04
CA ASP A 204 13.97 -11.48 -7.64
C ASP A 204 14.13 -10.45 -8.78
N LEU A 205 13.52 -10.71 -9.94
CA LEU A 205 13.57 -9.79 -11.07
C LEU A 205 12.70 -8.53 -10.86
N ILE A 206 11.81 -8.46 -9.87
CA ILE A 206 11.08 -7.22 -9.60
C ILE A 206 11.25 -6.89 -8.12
N PRO A 207 12.15 -5.96 -7.76
CA PRO A 207 12.31 -5.57 -6.38
C PRO A 207 11.12 -4.72 -5.93
N GLU A 208 10.77 -4.82 -4.65
CA GLU A 208 9.52 -4.27 -4.12
C GLU A 208 9.41 -2.74 -4.29
N ASP A 209 10.56 -2.06 -4.26
CA ASP A 209 10.71 -0.61 -4.45
C ASP A 209 10.33 -0.12 -5.86
N LYS A 210 10.21 -1.01 -6.85
CA LYS A 210 9.88 -0.65 -8.23
C LYS A 210 8.39 -0.69 -8.54
N TRP A 211 7.55 -1.24 -7.67
CA TRP A 211 6.12 -1.36 -7.94
C TRP A 211 5.42 -0.01 -8.10
N ASP A 212 5.78 0.97 -7.27
CA ASP A 212 5.24 2.33 -7.39
C ASP A 212 5.59 2.96 -8.74
N MET A 213 6.83 2.78 -9.20
CA MET A 213 7.26 3.23 -10.51
C MET A 213 6.48 2.53 -11.63
N ILE A 214 6.24 1.21 -11.52
CA ILE A 214 5.44 0.45 -12.50
C ILE A 214 4.01 0.99 -12.57
N PHE A 215 3.40 1.28 -11.43
CA PHE A 215 2.04 1.84 -11.36
C PHE A 215 1.98 3.26 -11.91
N GLN A 216 2.96 4.11 -11.61
CA GLN A 216 3.06 5.44 -12.21
C GLN A 216 3.21 5.37 -13.73
N ILE A 217 4.04 4.46 -14.26
CA ILE A 217 4.15 4.25 -15.71
C ILE A 217 2.80 3.79 -16.29
N ALA A 218 2.12 2.85 -15.63
CA ALA A 218 0.81 2.39 -16.08
C ALA A 218 -0.23 3.53 -16.16
N ALA A 219 -0.22 4.41 -15.16
CA ALA A 219 -1.13 5.55 -15.07
C ALA A 219 -0.80 6.69 -16.06
N HIS A 220 0.49 6.96 -16.30
CA HIS A 220 0.93 8.18 -17.00
C HIS A 220 1.62 7.95 -18.35
N SER A 221 1.78 6.71 -18.81
CA SER A 221 2.49 6.38 -20.07
C SER A 221 1.82 6.86 -21.36
N SER A 222 0.53 7.20 -21.36
CA SER A 222 -0.16 7.81 -22.51
C SER A 222 -1.44 8.48 -22.05
N ARG A 223 -1.91 9.47 -22.82
CA ARG A 223 -3.24 10.11 -22.62
C ARG A 223 -4.39 9.22 -23.08
N SER A 224 -4.12 8.23 -23.93
CA SER A 224 -5.15 7.33 -24.43
C SER A 224 -5.61 6.36 -23.32
N LEU A 225 -6.90 6.44 -22.97
CA LEU A 225 -7.52 5.51 -22.02
C LEU A 225 -7.39 4.06 -22.44
N HIS A 226 -7.41 3.76 -23.75
CA HIS A 226 -7.24 2.40 -24.24
C HIS A 226 -5.84 1.86 -23.90
N VAL A 227 -4.80 2.70 -24.02
CA VAL A 227 -3.42 2.33 -23.71
C VAL A 227 -3.27 2.08 -22.20
N GLN A 228 -3.77 2.99 -21.36
CA GLN A 228 -3.79 2.81 -19.91
C GLN A 228 -4.55 1.55 -19.50
N GLN A 229 -5.73 1.32 -20.07
CA GLN A 229 -6.53 0.12 -19.78
C GLN A 229 -5.78 -1.16 -20.16
N SER A 230 -5.02 -1.16 -21.25
CA SER A 230 -4.22 -2.31 -21.66
C SER A 230 -3.11 -2.62 -20.64
N HIS A 231 -2.49 -1.59 -20.06
CA HIS A 231 -1.55 -1.75 -18.95
C HIS A 231 -2.20 -2.34 -17.70
N TYR A 232 -3.34 -1.79 -17.27
CA TYR A 232 -4.03 -2.32 -16.09
C TYR A 232 -4.50 -3.76 -16.31
N LYS A 233 -5.01 -4.10 -17.49
CA LYS A 233 -5.37 -5.49 -17.84
C LYS A 233 -4.17 -6.43 -17.78
N PHE A 234 -3.00 -5.98 -18.24
CA PHE A 234 -1.76 -6.73 -18.13
C PHE A 234 -1.34 -6.93 -16.66
N LEU A 235 -1.22 -5.85 -15.89
CA LEU A 235 -0.74 -5.87 -14.51
C LEU A 235 -1.65 -6.70 -13.59
N SER A 236 -2.97 -6.50 -13.71
CA SER A 236 -3.98 -7.24 -12.95
C SER A 236 -4.16 -8.70 -13.38
N ARG A 237 -3.46 -9.13 -14.44
CA ARG A 237 -3.54 -10.50 -15.00
C ARG A 237 -4.95 -10.85 -15.46
N TRP A 238 -5.58 -9.91 -16.16
CA TRP A 238 -6.96 -10.00 -16.67
C TRP A 238 -7.12 -11.12 -17.71
N TYR A 239 -6.13 -11.31 -18.56
CA TYR A 239 -6.21 -12.28 -19.65
C TYR A 239 -6.18 -13.72 -19.11
N LEU A 240 -7.20 -14.51 -19.46
CA LEU A 240 -7.28 -15.93 -19.10
C LEU A 240 -6.28 -16.74 -19.91
N THR A 241 -5.46 -17.55 -19.23
CA THR A 241 -4.45 -18.40 -19.86
C THR A 241 -4.93 -19.86 -19.92
N PRO A 242 -4.38 -20.73 -20.79
CA PRO A 242 -4.67 -22.17 -20.83
C PRO A 242 -4.59 -22.84 -19.46
N SER A 243 -3.53 -22.58 -18.69
CA SER A 243 -3.39 -23.17 -17.35
C SER A 243 -4.47 -22.71 -16.37
N ARG A 244 -5.00 -21.48 -16.53
CA ARG A 244 -6.14 -21.00 -15.73
C ARG A 244 -7.47 -21.56 -16.24
N LEU A 245 -7.64 -21.65 -17.55
CA LEU A 245 -8.83 -22.21 -18.17
C LEU A 245 -8.99 -23.69 -17.83
N HIS A 246 -7.90 -24.47 -17.84
CA HIS A 246 -7.93 -25.87 -17.42
C HIS A 246 -8.35 -26.05 -15.96
N LYS A 247 -7.93 -25.14 -15.07
CA LYS A 247 -8.38 -25.15 -13.67
C LYS A 247 -9.88 -24.86 -13.52
N MET A 248 -10.46 -24.05 -14.40
CA MET A 248 -11.89 -23.74 -14.40
C MET A 248 -12.71 -24.81 -15.12
N TYR A 249 -12.17 -25.34 -16.21
CA TYR A 249 -12.79 -26.30 -17.12
C TYR A 249 -11.77 -27.41 -17.41
N PRO A 250 -11.78 -28.53 -16.65
CA PRO A 250 -10.79 -29.60 -16.79
C PRO A 250 -10.73 -30.25 -18.17
N THR A 251 -11.76 -30.08 -18.99
CA THR A 251 -11.82 -30.56 -20.39
C THR A 251 -10.97 -29.74 -21.36
N SER A 252 -10.51 -28.55 -20.96
CA SER A 252 -9.69 -27.68 -21.81
C SER A 252 -8.20 -28.03 -21.74
N ASP A 253 -7.46 -27.78 -22.81
CA ASP A 253 -6.03 -28.08 -22.88
C ASP A 253 -5.19 -27.12 -22.01
N VAL A 254 -4.26 -27.66 -21.23
CA VAL A 254 -3.31 -26.90 -20.37
C VAL A 254 -2.21 -26.25 -21.20
N LEU A 255 -1.91 -26.82 -22.38
CA LEU A 255 -0.77 -26.44 -23.19
C LEU A 255 -0.95 -25.05 -23.81
N CYS A 256 0.17 -24.36 -23.97
CA CYS A 256 0.22 -23.05 -24.62
C CYS A 256 -0.38 -23.12 -26.04
N TRP A 257 -1.24 -22.15 -26.39
CA TRP A 257 -1.87 -22.09 -27.71
C TRP A 257 -0.88 -22.00 -28.89
N ARG A 258 0.34 -21.50 -28.64
CA ARG A 258 1.37 -21.26 -29.65
C ARG A 258 2.33 -22.44 -29.77
N CYS A 259 3.09 -22.72 -28.71
CA CYS A 259 4.13 -23.74 -28.78
C CYS A 259 3.60 -25.17 -28.64
N LYS A 260 2.41 -25.37 -28.04
CA LYS A 260 1.80 -26.68 -27.79
C LYS A 260 2.70 -27.68 -27.05
N LYS A 261 3.68 -27.19 -26.29
CA LYS A 261 4.70 -28.00 -25.59
C LYS A 261 4.68 -27.83 -24.08
N GLU A 262 4.63 -26.58 -23.62
CA GLU A 262 4.67 -26.21 -22.21
C GLU A 262 3.31 -25.71 -21.72
N PRO A 263 3.03 -25.78 -20.41
CA PRO A 263 1.80 -25.23 -19.85
C PRO A 263 1.70 -23.73 -20.13
N GLY A 264 0.53 -23.28 -20.60
CA GLY A 264 0.25 -21.88 -20.87
C GLY A 264 0.07 -21.06 -19.58
N THR A 265 1.16 -20.86 -18.82
CA THR A 265 1.18 -19.93 -17.69
C THR A 265 1.18 -18.49 -18.19
N TYR A 266 0.95 -17.53 -17.29
CA TYR A 266 0.91 -16.12 -17.68
C TYR A 266 2.29 -15.66 -18.18
N LEU A 267 3.35 -15.90 -17.41
CA LEU A 267 4.71 -15.56 -17.82
C LEU A 267 5.13 -16.28 -19.13
N HIS A 268 4.74 -17.54 -19.30
CA HIS A 268 5.05 -18.29 -20.51
C HIS A 268 4.45 -17.63 -21.77
N ILE A 269 3.18 -17.22 -21.72
CA ILE A 269 2.50 -16.63 -22.88
C ILE A 269 3.01 -15.21 -23.19
N TRP A 270 3.45 -14.48 -22.18
CA TRP A 270 3.95 -13.11 -22.33
C TRP A 270 5.46 -13.03 -22.63
N TRP A 271 6.24 -14.05 -22.28
CA TRP A 271 7.70 -13.99 -22.39
C TRP A 271 8.37 -15.32 -22.77
N GLU A 272 8.15 -16.41 -22.03
CA GLU A 272 9.04 -17.59 -22.11
C GLU A 272 8.81 -18.45 -23.35
N CYS A 273 7.59 -18.46 -23.89
CA CYS A 273 7.20 -19.22 -25.07
C CYS A 273 8.16 -18.96 -26.24
N SER A 274 8.61 -20.02 -26.91
CA SER A 274 9.59 -19.95 -28.01
C SER A 274 9.22 -18.93 -29.09
N HIS A 275 7.95 -18.94 -29.54
CA HIS A 275 7.46 -18.00 -30.55
C HIS A 275 7.39 -16.55 -30.04
N ILE A 276 7.11 -16.35 -28.75
CA ILE A 276 7.06 -15.02 -28.15
C ILE A 276 8.46 -14.51 -27.86
N ARG A 277 9.40 -15.38 -27.54
CA ARG A 277 10.81 -15.04 -27.38
C ARG A 277 11.42 -14.57 -28.70
N THR A 278 11.12 -15.22 -29.83
CA THR A 278 11.58 -14.76 -31.16
C THR A 278 10.96 -13.41 -31.54
N TYR A 279 9.68 -13.22 -31.23
CA TYR A 279 9.01 -11.92 -31.38
C TYR A 279 9.71 -10.83 -30.56
N TRP A 280 9.90 -11.05 -29.26
CA TRP A 280 10.57 -10.09 -28.39
C TRP A 280 12.00 -9.81 -28.85
N THR A 281 12.77 -10.83 -29.21
CA THR A 281 14.14 -10.64 -29.72
C THR A 281 14.15 -9.69 -30.91
N SER A 282 13.24 -9.89 -31.87
CA SER A 282 13.10 -9.02 -33.04
C SER A 282 12.71 -7.58 -32.66
N ILE A 283 11.81 -7.42 -31.68
CA ILE A 283 11.43 -6.11 -31.14
C ILE A 283 12.61 -5.42 -30.44
N PHE A 284 13.35 -6.12 -29.59
CA PHE A 284 14.52 -5.58 -28.91
C PHE A 284 15.59 -5.13 -29.91
N THR A 285 15.88 -5.93 -30.95
CA THR A 285 16.82 -5.55 -32.01
C THR A 285 16.37 -4.27 -32.71
N LYS A 286 15.07 -4.17 -33.07
CA LYS A 286 14.54 -2.98 -33.74
C LYS A 286 14.53 -1.74 -32.86
N ILE A 287 14.14 -1.88 -31.59
CA ILE A 287 14.18 -0.76 -30.63
C ILE A 287 15.63 -0.34 -30.38
N SER A 288 16.56 -1.28 -30.26
CA SER A 288 17.99 -0.98 -30.10
C SER A 288 18.53 -0.16 -31.28
N GLU A 289 18.17 -0.54 -32.51
CA GLU A 289 18.50 0.19 -33.75
C GLU A 289 17.94 1.62 -33.74
N ILE A 290 16.66 1.81 -33.41
CA ILE A 290 16.00 3.12 -33.36
C ILE A 290 16.60 4.01 -32.26
N MET A 291 16.89 3.42 -31.11
CA MET A 291 17.35 4.15 -29.92
C MET A 291 18.87 4.36 -29.91
N GLY A 292 19.62 3.64 -30.75
CA GLY A 292 21.08 3.61 -30.70
C GLY A 292 21.58 3.15 -29.32
N LEU A 293 20.93 2.12 -28.76
CA LEU A 293 21.24 1.56 -27.44
C LEU A 293 21.31 0.05 -27.56
N ASP A 294 22.27 -0.58 -26.89
CA ASP A 294 22.36 -2.05 -26.84
C ASP A 294 21.43 -2.61 -25.75
N LEU A 295 20.17 -2.86 -26.09
CA LEU A 295 19.19 -3.43 -25.18
C LEU A 295 19.14 -4.95 -25.31
N LEU A 296 19.55 -5.65 -24.24
CA LEU A 296 19.39 -7.09 -24.15
C LEU A 296 17.93 -7.47 -23.86
N PRO A 297 17.42 -8.58 -24.44
CA PRO A 297 16.10 -9.08 -24.12
C PRO A 297 15.94 -9.39 -22.63
N SER A 298 15.16 -8.58 -21.92
CA SER A 298 14.83 -8.77 -20.52
C SER A 298 13.32 -8.67 -20.29
N PRO A 299 12.71 -9.57 -19.51
CA PRO A 299 11.29 -9.51 -19.20
C PRO A 299 10.94 -8.27 -18.36
N GLN A 300 11.86 -7.78 -17.53
CA GLN A 300 11.67 -6.54 -16.75
C GLN A 300 11.50 -5.32 -17.67
N VAL A 301 12.31 -5.25 -18.72
CA VAL A 301 12.25 -4.17 -19.71
C VAL A 301 11.03 -4.32 -20.61
N ALA A 302 10.79 -5.52 -21.15
CA ALA A 302 9.71 -5.77 -22.10
C ALA A 302 8.31 -5.60 -21.47
N LEU A 303 8.12 -6.12 -20.26
CA LEU A 303 6.82 -6.22 -19.62
C LEU A 303 6.51 -5.05 -18.68
N PHE A 304 7.52 -4.59 -17.94
CA PHE A 304 7.38 -3.60 -16.87
C PHE A 304 8.06 -2.26 -17.17
N HIS A 305 8.79 -2.14 -18.29
CA HIS A 305 9.52 -0.94 -18.72
C HIS A 305 10.54 -0.42 -17.70
N LEU A 306 11.15 -1.33 -16.94
CA LEU A 306 12.27 -1.03 -16.04
C LEU A 306 13.56 -0.82 -16.85
N LEU A 307 13.59 0.25 -17.63
CA LEU A 307 14.70 0.63 -18.49
C LEU A 307 15.87 1.20 -17.66
N PRO A 308 17.13 0.85 -17.98
CA PRO A 308 18.33 1.42 -17.38
C PRO A 308 18.61 2.84 -17.93
N LEU A 309 17.57 3.67 -18.01
CA LEU A 309 17.63 5.05 -18.50
C LEU A 309 17.15 5.99 -17.40
N SER A 310 17.77 7.17 -17.34
CA SER A 310 17.38 8.22 -16.39
C SER A 310 15.89 8.59 -16.58
N PRO A 311 15.15 8.84 -15.48
CA PRO A 311 13.70 8.99 -15.51
C PRO A 311 13.20 10.14 -16.40
N VAL A 312 14.04 11.15 -16.68
CA VAL A 312 13.64 12.40 -17.33
C VAL A 312 14.03 12.46 -18.83
N THR A 313 14.45 11.35 -19.44
CA THR A 313 14.87 11.37 -20.86
C THR A 313 13.71 11.12 -21.82
N TYR A 314 13.60 11.96 -22.86
CA TYR A 314 12.69 11.74 -24.01
C TYR A 314 12.90 10.37 -24.67
N ARG A 315 14.15 9.86 -24.64
CA ARG A 315 14.46 8.50 -25.09
C ARG A 315 13.73 7.42 -24.28
N LYS A 316 13.64 7.59 -22.96
CA LYS A 316 12.90 6.66 -22.10
C LYS A 316 11.41 6.68 -22.41
N SER A 317 10.85 7.88 -22.63
CA SER A 317 9.44 8.03 -23.04
C SER A 317 9.15 7.28 -24.35
N LEU A 318 9.96 7.50 -25.40
CA LEU A 318 9.82 6.78 -26.67
C LEU A 318 9.92 5.26 -26.48
N ALA A 319 10.94 4.79 -25.75
CA ALA A 319 11.12 3.37 -25.49
C ALA A 319 9.90 2.75 -24.79
N ILE A 320 9.31 3.44 -23.82
CA ILE A 320 8.07 3.00 -23.15
C ILE A 320 6.94 2.85 -24.17
N HIS A 321 6.71 3.83 -25.06
CA HIS A 321 5.69 3.72 -26.11
C HIS A 321 5.94 2.51 -27.03
N LEU A 322 7.18 2.30 -27.47
CA LEU A 322 7.57 1.22 -28.37
C LEU A 322 7.35 -0.18 -27.75
N PHE A 323 7.86 -0.39 -26.54
CA PHE A 323 7.70 -1.65 -25.81
C PHE A 323 6.25 -1.91 -25.42
N ASN A 324 5.55 -0.89 -24.93
CA ASN A 324 4.14 -1.01 -24.59
C ASN A 324 3.31 -1.40 -25.81
N LYS A 325 3.59 -0.78 -26.97
CA LYS A 325 2.85 -1.12 -28.18
C LYS A 325 3.10 -2.57 -28.61
N ALA A 326 4.34 -3.03 -28.58
CA ALA A 326 4.67 -4.43 -28.83
C ALA A 326 3.90 -5.38 -27.88
N LYS A 327 3.93 -5.07 -26.58
CA LYS A 327 3.18 -5.81 -25.56
C LYS A 327 1.68 -5.85 -25.86
N SER A 328 1.07 -4.72 -26.20
CA SER A 328 -0.37 -4.61 -26.45
C SER A 328 -0.88 -5.42 -27.65
N LEU A 329 0.02 -5.85 -28.55
CA LEU A 329 -0.35 -6.69 -29.70
C LEU A 329 -0.45 -8.17 -29.33
N ILE A 330 0.23 -8.64 -28.28
CA ILE A 330 0.19 -10.05 -27.87
C ILE A 330 -1.24 -10.52 -27.57
N PRO A 331 -2.09 -9.74 -26.86
CA PRO A 331 -3.50 -10.09 -26.65
C PRO A 331 -4.38 -10.05 -27.89
N ARG A 332 -3.99 -9.36 -28.98
CA ARG A 332 -4.76 -9.41 -30.23
C ARG A 332 -4.72 -10.80 -30.85
N HIS A 333 -3.61 -11.50 -30.65
CA HIS A 333 -3.40 -12.88 -31.07
C HIS A 333 -3.42 -13.84 -29.87
N TRP A 334 -4.30 -13.60 -28.88
CA TRP A 334 -4.25 -14.31 -27.59
C TRP A 334 -4.48 -15.81 -27.72
N ARG A 335 -5.65 -16.22 -28.23
CA ARG A 335 -6.03 -17.64 -28.43
C ARG A 335 -5.57 -18.21 -29.78
N SER A 336 -4.58 -17.59 -30.40
CA SER A 336 -4.07 -17.96 -31.72
C SER A 336 -2.70 -18.64 -31.59
N ALA A 337 -2.38 -19.52 -32.55
CA ALA A 337 -1.03 -20.05 -32.71
C ALA A 337 -0.05 -19.00 -33.25
N HIS A 338 -0.57 -17.95 -33.88
CA HIS A 338 0.23 -16.88 -34.47
C HIS A 338 0.75 -15.88 -33.42
N THR A 339 1.89 -15.27 -33.74
CA THR A 339 2.47 -14.15 -33.00
C THR A 339 2.34 -12.86 -33.80
N PRO A 340 2.32 -11.69 -33.13
CA PRO A 340 2.35 -10.42 -33.84
C PRO A 340 3.58 -10.33 -34.74
N THR A 341 3.42 -9.66 -35.89
CA THR A 341 4.54 -9.44 -36.81
C THR A 341 5.20 -8.08 -36.56
N ILE A 342 6.44 -7.94 -37.01
CA ILE A 342 7.14 -6.65 -36.94
C ILE A 342 6.41 -5.59 -37.78
N THR A 343 5.89 -5.95 -38.96
CA THR A 343 5.10 -5.04 -39.81
C THR A 343 3.82 -4.56 -39.14
N GLU A 344 3.11 -5.44 -38.44
CA GLU A 344 1.96 -5.06 -37.61
C GLU A 344 2.39 -4.10 -36.50
N TRP A 345 3.50 -4.39 -35.80
CA TRP A 345 4.03 -3.51 -34.76
C TRP A 345 4.36 -2.11 -35.27
N ILE A 346 5.05 -1.98 -36.41
CA ILE A 346 5.41 -0.68 -36.97
C ILE A 346 4.18 0.15 -37.31
N LYS A 347 3.20 -0.43 -38.01
CA LYS A 347 1.93 0.26 -38.31
C LYS A 347 1.24 0.70 -37.03
N ALA A 348 1.22 -0.17 -36.03
CA ALA A 348 0.54 0.10 -34.79
C ALA A 348 1.25 1.18 -33.94
N VAL A 349 2.59 1.27 -33.99
CA VAL A 349 3.37 2.36 -33.38
C VAL A 349 3.13 3.67 -34.12
N ASP A 350 3.11 3.65 -35.45
CA ASP A 350 2.90 4.86 -36.25
C ASP A 350 1.53 5.50 -35.99
N ASN A 351 0.48 4.68 -35.83
CA ASN A 351 -0.82 5.17 -35.39
C ASN A 351 -0.78 5.84 -34.01
N ILE A 352 0.06 5.36 -33.07
CA ILE A 352 0.21 6.03 -31.76
C ILE A 352 0.92 7.37 -31.93
N ARG A 353 1.97 7.42 -32.77
CA ARG A 353 2.67 8.67 -33.06
C ARG A 353 1.70 9.74 -33.55
N GLU A 354 0.85 9.41 -34.53
CA GLU A 354 -0.14 10.35 -35.09
C GLU A 354 -1.11 10.86 -34.01
N ILE A 355 -1.60 9.98 -33.15
CA ILE A 355 -2.49 10.35 -32.05
C ILE A 355 -1.77 11.26 -31.04
N GLU A 356 -0.54 10.94 -30.66
CA GLU A 356 0.26 11.77 -29.75
C GLU A 356 0.56 13.14 -30.39
N GLU A 357 0.88 13.18 -31.68
CA GLU A 357 1.07 14.44 -32.42
C GLU A 357 -0.14 15.36 -32.33
N MET A 358 -1.35 14.80 -32.51
CA MET A 358 -2.60 15.54 -32.36
C MET A 358 -2.75 16.10 -30.94
N TYR A 359 -2.48 15.29 -29.90
CA TYR A 359 -2.58 15.74 -28.51
C TYR A 359 -1.58 16.84 -28.16
N PHE A 360 -0.33 16.72 -28.60
CA PHE A 360 0.70 17.75 -28.36
C PHE A 360 0.43 19.05 -29.13
N SER A 361 -0.20 18.95 -30.31
CA SER A 361 -0.62 20.11 -31.10
C SER A 361 -1.71 20.92 -30.38
N ILE A 362 -2.68 20.24 -29.74
CA ILE A 362 -3.73 20.89 -28.95
C ILE A 362 -3.14 21.64 -27.75
N ASP A 363 -2.12 21.08 -27.09
CA ASP A 363 -1.48 21.67 -25.91
C ASP A 363 -0.38 22.70 -26.24
N ASN A 364 -0.18 23.02 -27.52
CA ASN A 364 0.86 23.92 -28.03
C ASN A 364 2.28 23.53 -27.55
N ASN A 365 2.58 22.23 -27.47
CA ASN A 365 3.83 21.69 -26.93
C ASN A 365 4.55 20.79 -27.93
N TYR A 366 4.72 21.30 -29.15
CA TYR A 366 5.27 20.56 -30.29
C TYR A 366 6.74 20.16 -30.11
N ASP A 367 7.52 20.98 -29.40
CA ASP A 367 8.94 20.70 -29.12
C ASP A 367 9.15 19.40 -28.35
N LYS A 368 8.29 19.13 -27.36
CA LYS A 368 8.34 17.88 -26.57
C LYS A 368 7.95 16.66 -27.41
N TYR A 369 6.96 16.82 -28.29
CA TYR A 369 6.59 15.77 -29.25
C TYR A 369 7.78 15.43 -30.14
N PHE A 370 8.38 16.43 -30.78
CA PHE A 370 9.51 16.23 -31.67
C PHE A 370 10.69 15.60 -30.94
N ALA A 371 11.05 16.10 -29.75
CA ALA A 371 12.14 15.55 -28.95
C ALA A 371 11.92 14.07 -28.56
N THR A 372 10.67 13.65 -28.38
CA THR A 372 10.31 12.26 -28.08
C THR A 372 10.31 11.37 -29.31
N TRP A 373 9.65 11.80 -30.39
CA TRP A 373 9.36 10.96 -31.57
C TRP A 373 10.37 11.07 -32.70
N TYR A 374 11.32 12.01 -32.65
CA TYR A 374 12.32 12.25 -33.70
C TYR A 374 13.04 10.99 -34.17
N ARG A 375 13.46 10.12 -33.25
CA ARG A 375 14.18 8.89 -33.60
C ARG A 375 13.31 7.90 -34.37
N TRP A 376 12.02 7.86 -34.07
CA TRP A 376 11.07 7.02 -34.78
C TRP A 376 10.79 7.57 -36.18
N THR A 377 10.63 8.88 -36.33
CA THR A 377 10.40 9.51 -37.63
C THR A 377 11.63 9.41 -38.54
N ASP A 378 12.83 9.57 -37.98
CA ASP A 378 14.11 9.33 -38.69
C ASP A 378 14.26 7.84 -39.11
N TYR A 379 13.80 6.91 -38.28
CA TYR A 379 13.77 5.50 -38.64
C TYR A 379 12.83 5.21 -39.82
N LEU A 380 11.64 5.83 -39.84
CA LEU A 380 10.68 5.63 -40.93
C LEU A 380 11.16 6.25 -42.25
N SER A 381 11.82 7.42 -42.22
CA SER A 381 12.32 8.08 -43.42
C SER A 381 13.44 7.31 -44.12
N LYS A 382 14.24 6.55 -43.38
CA LYS A 382 15.35 5.73 -43.89
C LYS A 382 14.92 4.36 -44.42
N ARG A 383 13.63 4.00 -44.34
CA ARG A 383 13.16 2.71 -44.84
C ARG A 383 13.11 2.69 -46.37
N PRO A 384 13.62 1.64 -47.03
CA PRO A 384 13.36 1.44 -48.44
C PRO A 384 11.86 1.26 -48.65
N CYS A 385 11.29 2.12 -49.51
CA CYS A 385 9.88 2.07 -49.88
C CYS A 385 9.59 0.69 -50.48
N GLN A 386 8.81 -0.16 -49.80
CA GLN A 386 8.36 -1.41 -50.40
C GLN A 386 7.37 -1.06 -51.51
N PRO A 387 7.58 -1.53 -52.76
CA PRO A 387 6.62 -1.29 -53.82
C PRO A 387 5.30 -1.93 -53.42
N LEU A 388 4.23 -1.12 -53.39
CA LEU A 388 2.86 -1.58 -53.30
C LEU A 388 2.63 -2.54 -54.47
N THR A 389 2.54 -3.84 -54.20
CA THR A 389 2.03 -4.79 -55.19
C THR A 389 0.58 -4.40 -55.51
N PRO A 390 0.25 -4.02 -56.76
CA PRO A 390 -1.12 -3.72 -57.11
C PRO A 390 -1.96 -4.98 -56.93
N GLY A 391 -3.01 -4.87 -56.12
CA GLY A 391 -3.95 -5.95 -55.85
C GLY A 391 -4.52 -6.51 -57.14
N SER A 392 -4.48 -7.83 -57.25
CA SER A 392 -5.25 -8.60 -58.23
C SER A 392 -6.71 -8.16 -58.12
N LYS A 393 -7.26 -7.66 -59.23
CA LYS A 393 -8.70 -7.51 -59.41
C LYS A 393 -9.31 -8.91 -59.34
N ASP A 394 -10.06 -9.18 -58.28
CA ASP A 394 -11.00 -10.30 -58.27
C ASP A 394 -12.13 -10.00 -59.25
N THR A 395 -12.05 -10.65 -60.41
CA THR A 395 -13.15 -10.79 -61.37
C THR A 395 -13.64 -12.24 -61.36
N SER A 396 -14.79 -12.48 -60.72
CA SER A 396 -15.74 -13.58 -60.98
C SER A 396 -16.75 -13.57 -59.83
N ARG A 397 -17.96 -13.03 -59.98
CA ARG A 397 -19.14 -13.53 -60.72
C ARG A 397 -19.71 -14.82 -60.15
#